data_AF-A0A3D2EMH5-F1
#
_entry.id   AF-A0A3D2EMH5-F1
#
_cell.length_a   1.000
_cell.length_b   1.000
_cell.length_c   1.000
_cell.angle_alpha   90.00
_cell.angle_beta   90.00
_cell.angle_gamma   90.00
#
_symmetry.space_group_name_H-M   'P 1'
#
loop_
_entity.id
_entity.type
_entity.pdbx_description
1 polymer ?
#
loop_
_entity_poly.entity_id
_entity_poly.type
_entity_poly.pdbx_seq_one_letter_code
_entity_poly.pdbx_strand_id
1 'polypeptide(L)'
;FAPTQVDRAPTLVATGTALALDPSRSTTIAALQRTSFGILDLDYRAYTWAGEDEARRVYLEAIDACQAVVGNDDEFGLLAGPGETGEDVAERLAEQRPGGFVVYKMGER
;
A
#
# COMPACT_ATOMS: atom_id res chain seq x y z
N PHE A 1 12.19 -15.37 10.18
CA PHE A 1 11.76 -14.08 10.73
C PHE A 1 10.69 -14.37 11.79
N ALA A 2 10.91 -14.03 13.06
CA ALA A 2 9.89 -14.25 14.08
C ALA A 2 8.95 -13.03 14.09
N PRO A 3 7.62 -13.20 13.93
CA PRO A 3 6.67 -12.07 13.88
C PRO A 3 6.77 -11.13 15.09
N THR A 4 7.18 -11.66 16.25
CA THR A 4 7.42 -10.89 17.49
C THR A 4 8.55 -9.86 17.40
N GLN A 5 9.39 -9.92 16.37
CA GLN A 5 10.39 -8.89 16.12
C GLN A 5 9.78 -7.61 15.51
N VAL A 6 8.64 -7.71 14.82
CA VAL A 6 7.89 -6.55 14.29
C VAL A 6 7.32 -5.71 15.42
N ASP A 7 6.87 -6.35 16.50
CA ASP A 7 6.30 -5.68 17.67
C ASP A 7 7.27 -4.70 18.36
N ARG A 8 8.58 -4.81 18.08
CA ARG A 8 9.61 -3.92 18.62
C ARG A 8 9.87 -2.69 17.76
N ALA A 9 9.42 -2.69 16.50
CA ALA A 9 9.60 -1.57 15.60
C ALA A 9 8.42 -0.59 15.76
N PRO A 10 8.67 0.70 16.03
CA PRO A 10 7.59 1.69 16.11
C PRO A 10 6.96 1.95 14.73
N THR A 11 7.66 1.62 13.66
CA THR A 11 7.23 1.82 12.29
C THR A 11 7.69 0.67 11.40
N LEU A 12 6.82 0.25 10.48
CA LEU A 12 7.12 -0.72 9.43
C LEU A 12 6.91 -0.07 8.07
N VAL A 13 7.87 -0.26 7.16
CA VAL A 13 7.74 0.13 5.76
C VAL A 13 7.66 -1.14 4.93
N ALA A 14 6.65 -1.24 4.08
CA ALA A 14 6.47 -2.31 3.10
C ALA A 14 6.39 -1.72 1.69
N THR A 15 6.80 -2.49 0.68
CA THR A 15 6.59 -2.15 -0.73
C THR A 15 5.61 -3.13 -1.35
N GLY A 16 4.84 -2.68 -2.34
CA GLY A 16 3.85 -3.53 -2.98
C GLY A 16 4.43 -4.73 -3.75
N THR A 17 5.71 -4.71 -4.12
CA THR A 17 6.41 -5.90 -4.63
C THR A 17 6.34 -7.07 -3.62
N ALA A 18 6.36 -6.81 -2.31
CA ALA A 18 6.24 -7.85 -1.28
C ALA A 18 4.84 -8.49 -1.24
N LEU A 19 3.84 -7.86 -1.86
CA LEU A 19 2.45 -8.34 -1.93
C LEU A 19 2.20 -9.26 -3.14
N ALA A 20 3.12 -9.34 -4.11
CA ALA A 20 2.87 -10.02 -5.38
C ALA A 20 2.60 -11.53 -5.21
N LEU A 21 3.29 -12.22 -4.30
CA LEU A 21 3.21 -13.67 -4.13
C LEU A 21 3.23 -14.10 -2.67
N ASP A 22 2.58 -15.22 -2.37
CA ASP A 22 2.73 -15.90 -1.09
C ASP A 22 4.03 -16.72 -1.00
N PRO A 23 4.63 -16.86 0.20
CA PRO A 23 4.14 -16.41 1.51
C PRO A 23 4.46 -14.95 1.86
N SER A 24 5.10 -14.21 0.96
CA SER A 24 5.49 -12.82 1.21
C SER A 24 4.28 -11.92 1.43
N ARG A 25 3.23 -12.08 0.62
CA ARG A 25 1.97 -11.34 0.71
C ARG A 25 1.32 -11.44 2.08
N SER A 26 0.94 -12.66 2.47
CA SER A 26 0.30 -12.92 3.76
C SER A 26 1.17 -12.48 4.95
N THR A 27 2.49 -12.69 4.87
CA THR A 27 3.42 -12.26 5.92
C THR A 27 3.49 -10.73 6.05
N THR A 28 3.50 -10.01 4.92
CA THR A 28 3.58 -8.55 4.88
C THR A 28 2.33 -7.92 5.46
N ILE A 29 1.15 -8.39 5.06
CA ILE A 29 -0.14 -7.90 5.59
C ILE A 29 -0.24 -8.17 7.09
N ALA A 30 0.12 -9.37 7.54
CA ALA A 30 0.14 -9.70 8.96
C ALA A 30 1.12 -8.82 9.77
N ALA A 31 2.25 -8.41 9.18
CA ALA A 31 3.17 -7.49 9.82
C ALA A 31 2.62 -6.05 9.89
N LEU A 32 1.96 -5.58 8.83
CA LEU A 32 1.31 -4.26 8.79
C LEU A 32 0.19 -4.15 9.83
N GLN A 33 -0.60 -5.21 10.04
CA GLN A 33 -1.65 -5.24 11.06
C GLN A 33 -1.12 -5.19 12.51
N ARG A 34 0.15 -5.50 12.73
CA ARG A 34 0.77 -5.58 14.07
C ARG A 34 1.59 -4.36 14.45
N THR A 35 2.10 -3.61 13.47
CA THR A 35 2.90 -2.42 13.74
C THR A 35 2.05 -1.32 14.35
N SER A 36 2.67 -0.45 15.14
CA SER A 36 2.02 0.77 15.63
C SER A 36 1.84 1.82 14.54
N PHE A 37 2.70 1.79 13.51
CA PHE A 37 2.61 2.67 12.35
C PHE A 37 3.12 1.95 11.10
N GLY A 38 2.27 1.76 10.09
CA GLY A 38 2.59 1.13 8.82
C GLY A 38 2.65 2.14 7.68
N ILE A 39 3.68 2.04 6.85
CA ILE A 39 3.83 2.78 5.60
C ILE A 39 3.86 1.77 4.46
N LEU A 40 3.00 1.94 3.46
CA LEU A 40 3.02 1.19 2.22
C LEU A 40 3.46 2.09 1.07
N ASP A 41 4.61 1.79 0.46
CA ASP A 41 4.96 2.29 -0.87
C ASP A 41 4.32 1.37 -1.90
N LEU A 42 3.45 1.91 -2.75
CA LEU A 42 2.66 1.11 -3.67
C LEU A 42 3.57 0.32 -4.60
N ASP A 43 4.66 0.88 -5.13
CA ASP A 43 5.66 0.17 -5.94
C ASP A 43 5.04 -0.88 -6.89
N TYR A 44 3.97 -0.49 -7.60
CA TYR A 44 3.18 -1.41 -8.41
C TYR A 44 3.97 -1.78 -9.67
N ARG A 45 4.09 -3.08 -9.90
CA ARG A 45 4.77 -3.67 -11.06
C ARG A 45 3.81 -4.62 -11.76
N ALA A 46 3.15 -4.18 -12.82
CA ALA A 46 2.14 -4.99 -13.51
C ALA A 46 2.60 -6.42 -13.88
N TYR A 47 3.87 -6.58 -14.27
CA TYR A 47 4.44 -7.88 -14.65
C TYR A 47 4.63 -8.88 -13.49
N THR A 48 4.46 -8.46 -12.24
CA THR A 48 4.56 -9.36 -11.07
C THR A 48 3.20 -9.95 -10.64
N TRP A 49 2.11 -9.52 -11.28
CA TRP A 49 0.74 -9.92 -10.95
C TRP A 49 0.09 -10.72 -12.09
N ALA A 50 -0.83 -11.63 -11.73
CA ALA A 50 -1.60 -12.39 -12.72
C ALA A 50 -2.68 -11.51 -13.41
N GLY A 51 -3.11 -10.43 -12.76
CA GLY A 51 -4.04 -9.46 -13.30
C GLY A 51 -4.28 -8.28 -12.36
N GLU A 52 -4.77 -7.17 -12.92
CA GLU A 52 -5.00 -5.93 -12.18
C GLU A 52 -6.06 -6.06 -11.09
N ASP A 53 -7.10 -6.87 -11.32
CA ASP A 53 -8.15 -7.12 -10.31
C ASP A 53 -7.60 -7.81 -9.05
N GLU A 54 -6.65 -8.75 -9.23
CA GLU A 54 -5.98 -9.39 -8.10
C GLU A 54 -5.10 -8.38 -7.35
N ALA A 55 -4.28 -7.63 -8.10
CA ALA A 55 -3.43 -6.59 -7.53
C ALA A 55 -4.25 -5.60 -6.74
N ARG A 56 -5.25 -4.97 -7.35
CA ARG A 56 -6.14 -3.99 -6.72
C ARG A 56 -6.73 -4.50 -5.41
N ARG A 57 -7.27 -5.72 -5.39
CA ARG A 57 -7.84 -6.30 -4.17
C ARG A 57 -6.80 -6.42 -3.05
N VAL A 58 -5.60 -6.93 -3.35
CA VAL A 58 -4.55 -7.12 -2.35
C VAL A 58 -3.97 -5.80 -1.88
N TYR A 59 -3.81 -4.83 -2.78
CA TYR A 59 -3.37 -3.49 -2.42
C TYR A 59 -4.37 -2.80 -1.49
N LEU A 60 -5.68 -2.89 -1.78
CA LEU A 60 -6.70 -2.34 -0.88
C LEU A 60 -6.64 -2.98 0.52
N GLU A 61 -6.45 -4.29 0.61
CA GLU A 61 -6.26 -4.98 1.90
C GLU A 61 -5.02 -4.49 2.66
N ALA A 62 -3.88 -4.32 1.97
CA ALA A 62 -2.66 -3.80 2.59
C ALA A 62 -2.78 -2.32 2.99
N ILE A 63 -3.50 -1.53 2.20
CA ILE A 63 -3.80 -0.11 2.43
C ILE A 63 -4.69 0.08 3.66
N ASP A 64 -5.64 -0.82 3.90
CA ASP A 64 -6.48 -0.83 5.11
C ASP A 64 -5.68 -1.22 6.37
N ALA A 65 -4.57 -1.95 6.20
CA ALA A 65 -3.69 -2.37 7.28
C ALA A 65 -2.62 -1.33 7.66
N CYS A 66 -2.53 -0.18 6.98
CA CYS A 66 -1.46 0.80 7.19
C CYS A 66 -2.00 2.22 7.43
N GLN A 67 -1.16 3.07 8.03
CA GLN A 67 -1.52 4.46 8.34
C GLN A 67 -1.07 5.42 7.25
N ALA A 68 -0.06 5.06 6.45
CA ALA A 68 0.44 5.92 5.40
C ALA A 68 0.66 5.18 4.08
N VAL A 69 0.35 5.87 2.98
CA VAL A 69 0.46 5.32 1.61
C VAL A 69 1.30 6.27 0.76
N VAL A 70 2.24 5.72 -0.01
CA VAL A 70 3.11 6.45 -0.93
C VAL A 70 2.92 5.89 -2.33
N GLY A 71 2.67 6.74 -3.31
CA GLY A 71 2.40 6.29 -4.67
C GLY A 71 2.57 7.40 -5.70
N ASN A 72 2.68 7.04 -6.98
CA ASN A 72 2.54 7.96 -8.12
C ASN A 72 1.16 7.79 -8.78
N ASP A 73 0.90 8.55 -9.85
CA ASP A 73 -0.38 8.51 -10.56
C ASP A 73 -0.76 7.10 -11.05
N ASP A 74 0.17 6.37 -11.68
CA ASP A 74 -0.08 5.02 -12.18
C ASP A 74 -0.40 4.03 -11.05
N GLU A 75 0.34 4.14 -9.93
CA GLU A 75 0.19 3.28 -8.75
C GLU A 75 -1.15 3.52 -8.05
N PHE A 76 -1.55 4.77 -7.86
CA PHE A 76 -2.89 5.09 -7.34
C PHE A 76 -3.99 4.80 -8.35
N GLY A 77 -3.69 4.95 -9.65
CA GLY A 77 -4.59 4.66 -10.77
C GLY A 77 -5.05 3.20 -10.81
N LEU A 78 -4.23 2.25 -10.36
CA LEU A 78 -4.63 0.85 -10.14
C LEU A 78 -5.88 0.73 -9.22
N LEU A 79 -6.04 1.66 -8.29
CA LEU A 79 -7.08 1.66 -7.27
C LEU A 79 -8.28 2.51 -7.66
N ALA A 80 -8.22 3.24 -8.77
CA ALA A 80 -9.22 4.21 -9.20
C ALA A 80 -10.53 3.54 -9.65
N GLY A 81 -11.65 4.09 -9.22
CA GLY A 81 -12.98 3.75 -9.76
C GLY A 81 -13.19 4.31 -11.18
N PRO A 82 -14.31 3.95 -11.84
CA PRO A 82 -14.67 4.55 -13.12
C PRO A 82 -14.74 6.08 -13.04
N GLY A 83 -13.86 6.77 -13.77
CA GLY A 83 -13.81 8.23 -13.81
C GLY A 83 -12.97 8.90 -12.72
N GLU A 84 -12.32 8.14 -11.83
CA GLU A 84 -11.33 8.66 -10.89
C GLU A 84 -9.92 8.66 -11.53
N THR A 85 -9.11 9.66 -11.19
CA THR A 85 -7.66 9.71 -11.44
C THR A 85 -6.87 9.12 -10.26
N GLY A 86 -5.56 8.91 -10.41
CA GLY A 86 -4.71 8.52 -9.28
C GLY A 86 -4.64 9.61 -8.20
N GLU A 87 -4.69 10.88 -8.60
CA GLU A 87 -4.78 12.02 -7.69
C GLU A 87 -6.08 12.00 -6.86
N ASP A 88 -7.24 11.76 -7.48
CA ASP A 88 -8.53 11.64 -6.77
C ASP A 88 -8.48 10.53 -5.71
N VAL A 89 -7.86 9.39 -6.05
CA VAL A 89 -7.65 8.29 -5.10
C VAL A 89 -6.76 8.73 -3.95
N ALA A 90 -5.64 9.41 -4.23
CA ALA A 90 -4.71 9.85 -3.20
C ALA A 90 -5.37 10.84 -2.23
N GLU A 91 -6.15 11.80 -2.73
CA GLU A 91 -6.93 12.75 -1.93
C GLU A 91 -7.95 12.00 -1.05
N ARG A 92 -8.76 11.12 -1.64
CA ARG A 92 -9.74 10.31 -0.90
C ARG A 92 -9.08 9.47 0.19
N LEU A 93 -7.92 8.87 -0.09
CA LEU A 93 -7.19 8.08 0.89
C LEU A 93 -6.62 8.95 2.02
N ALA A 94 -6.24 10.20 1.74
CA ALA A 94 -5.77 11.14 2.75
C ALA A 94 -6.89 11.55 3.72
N GLU A 95 -8.08 11.85 3.19
CA GLU A 95 -9.25 12.21 4.00
C GLU A 95 -9.71 11.08 4.94
N GLN A 96 -9.55 9.83 4.50
CA GLN A 96 -9.95 8.64 5.24
C GLN A 96 -8.96 8.21 6.33
N ARG A 97 -7.79 8.86 6.46
CA ARG A 97 -6.68 8.43 7.34
C ARG A 97 -6.31 9.48 8.41
N PRO A 98 -7.17 9.71 9.43
CA PRO A 98 -6.82 10.60 10.54
C PRO A 98 -5.61 10.06 11.31
N GLY A 99 -4.57 10.88 11.49
CA GLY A 99 -3.32 10.49 12.15
C GLY A 99 -2.32 9.76 11.23
N GLY A 100 -2.67 9.58 9.96
CA GLY A 100 -1.82 9.07 8.89
C GLY A 100 -1.44 10.14 7.86
N PHE A 101 -0.89 9.73 6.73
CA PHE A 101 -0.61 10.62 5.61
C PHE A 101 -0.60 9.88 4.27
N VAL A 102 -0.78 10.63 3.18
CA VAL A 102 -0.59 10.13 1.81
C VAL A 102 0.48 10.97 1.12
N VAL A 103 1.40 10.32 0.42
CA VAL A 103 2.38 11.00 -0.43
C VAL A 103 2.10 10.66 -1.89
N TYR A 104 1.76 11.69 -2.66
CA TYR A 104 1.58 11.61 -4.09
C TYR A 104 2.85 12.11 -4.82
N LYS A 105 3.55 11.19 -5.48
CA LYS A 105 4.80 11.44 -6.21
C LYS A 105 4.50 12.02 -7.60
N MET A 106 4.92 13.26 -7.85
CA MET A 106 4.70 13.95 -9.13
C MET A 106 5.85 13.80 -10.16
N GLY A 107 6.86 12.98 -9.87
CA GLY A 107 8.03 12.84 -10.72
C GLY A 107 8.93 14.07 -10.70
N GLU A 108 9.43 14.50 -11.85
CA GLU A 108 10.31 15.68 -11.99
C GLU A 108 9.59 17.04 -11.88
N ARG A 109 8.30 17.03 -11.56
CA ARG A 109 7.45 18.23 -11.50
C ARG A 109 7.51 18.92 -10.14
#